data_AF-A0A7S1NA59-F1
#
_entry.id   AF-A0A7S1NA59-F1
#
_cell.length_a   1.000
_cell.length_b   1.000
_cell.length_c   1.000
_cell.angle_alpha   90.00
_cell.angle_beta   90.00
_cell.angle_gamma   90.00
#
_symmetry.space_group_name_H-M   'P 1'
#
loop_
_entity.id
_entity.type
_entity.pdbx_description
1 polymer ?
#
loop_
_entity_poly.entity_id
_entity_poly.type
_entity_poly.pdbx_seq_one_letter_code
_entity_poly.pdbx_strand_id
1 'polypeptide(L)'
;SLYFGGHNTYVNVGPLGDFGKHLAQCSVDLWFRTGETKKLMALFHVTDSMHKHAMLSILLNSSPAAEFQKGGVLFRLRDTKGALLSATVVCPQVFDNEWHHLVFRVHHGPGNLLNVNLDGAQLSLLYHSQESPEHFAPFTQWVCLGAANERGKEVRHFFSGFLREVRVMHSGRVLAAHWPLMEGMGAKVLMDASGNAHNGVPHEGQSRTTTWMHVYLPMILDAEYPEAEDKQ
;
A
#
# COMPACT_ATOMS: atom_id res chain seq x y z
N SER A 1 2.85 13.79 1.26
CA SER A 1 2.74 12.51 1.98
C SER A 1 1.73 12.65 3.09
N LEU A 2 1.05 11.55 3.44
CA LEU A 2 0.11 11.48 4.56
C LEU A 2 0.72 10.69 5.72
N TYR A 3 0.59 11.20 6.95
CA TYR A 3 1.09 10.56 8.16
C TYR A 3 0.02 9.69 8.83
N PHE A 4 0.35 8.48 9.22
CA PHE A 4 -0.49 7.54 9.96
C PHE A 4 0.09 7.36 11.37
N GLY A 5 -0.72 7.59 12.40
CA GLY A 5 -0.32 7.56 13.81
C GLY A 5 -0.33 6.16 14.46
N GLY A 6 -0.72 5.11 13.72
CA GLY A 6 -0.60 3.72 14.16
C GLY A 6 -1.59 3.25 15.22
N HIS A 7 -2.69 3.97 15.46
CA HIS A 7 -3.69 3.58 16.47
C HIS A 7 -5.11 3.53 15.93
N ASN A 8 -5.50 4.54 15.16
CA ASN A 8 -6.87 4.72 14.65
C ASN A 8 -6.92 5.52 13.34
N THR A 9 -5.77 5.75 12.72
CA THR A 9 -5.65 6.53 11.48
C THR A 9 -5.59 5.59 10.28
N TYR A 10 -6.47 5.79 9.31
CA TYR A 10 -6.49 5.02 8.06
C TYR A 10 -7.21 5.80 6.96
N VAL A 11 -7.18 5.28 5.74
CA VAL A 11 -7.96 5.83 4.63
C VAL A 11 -8.88 4.74 4.09
N ASN A 12 -10.15 5.08 3.94
CA ASN A 12 -11.11 4.30 3.18
C ASN A 12 -11.15 4.81 1.75
N VAL A 13 -10.76 3.99 0.77
CA VAL A 13 -10.78 4.37 -0.66
C VAL A 13 -11.92 3.73 -1.46
N GLY A 14 -12.93 3.19 -0.76
CA GLY A 14 -14.05 2.50 -1.38
C GLY A 14 -13.66 1.15 -2.00
N PRO A 15 -14.59 0.48 -2.70
CA PRO A 15 -14.40 -0.87 -3.25
C PRO A 15 -13.53 -0.93 -4.52
N LEU A 16 -13.10 0.22 -5.06
CA LEU A 16 -12.33 0.35 -6.30
C LEU A 16 -13.03 -0.22 -7.55
N GLY A 17 -14.36 -0.14 -7.58
CA GLY A 17 -15.17 -0.57 -8.72
C GLY A 17 -14.89 -2.02 -9.12
N ASP A 18 -14.49 -2.21 -10.38
CA ASP A 18 -14.23 -3.54 -10.95
C ASP A 18 -12.83 -4.10 -10.65
N PHE A 19 -11.97 -3.37 -9.92
CA PHE A 19 -10.61 -3.81 -9.60
C PHE A 19 -10.55 -5.23 -9.01
N GLY A 20 -11.51 -5.59 -8.14
CA GLY A 20 -11.59 -6.92 -7.55
C GLY A 20 -11.73 -8.06 -8.57
N LYS A 21 -12.30 -7.82 -9.76
CA LYS A 21 -12.37 -8.81 -10.86
C LYS A 21 -11.02 -9.06 -11.53
N HIS A 22 -10.07 -8.15 -11.37
CA HIS A 22 -8.80 -8.15 -12.09
C HIS A 22 -7.60 -8.54 -11.22
N LEU A 23 -7.83 -9.09 -10.03
CA LEU A 23 -6.76 -9.49 -9.12
C LEU A 23 -5.83 -10.59 -9.65
N ALA A 24 -6.27 -11.36 -10.66
CA ALA A 24 -5.40 -12.29 -11.38
C ALA A 24 -4.17 -11.61 -11.98
N GLN A 25 -4.29 -10.34 -12.36
CA GLN A 25 -3.20 -9.57 -12.94
C GLN A 25 -3.32 -8.12 -12.47
N CYS A 26 -2.87 -7.87 -11.25
CA CYS A 26 -2.91 -6.55 -10.63
C CYS A 26 -1.57 -6.15 -10.03
N SER A 27 -1.44 -4.87 -9.70
CA SER A 27 -0.32 -4.38 -8.89
C SER A 27 -0.74 -3.26 -7.96
N VAL A 28 -0.07 -3.22 -6.81
CA VAL A 28 -0.09 -2.12 -5.86
C VAL A 28 1.32 -1.54 -5.81
N ASP A 29 1.45 -0.26 -6.12
CA ASP A 29 2.69 0.52 -6.14
C ASP A 29 2.52 1.64 -5.12
N LEU A 30 3.44 1.74 -4.15
CA LEU A 30 3.38 2.78 -3.13
C LEU A 30 4.77 3.13 -2.60
N TRP A 31 4.86 4.33 -2.05
CA TRP A 31 5.98 4.72 -1.20
C TRP A 31 5.55 4.72 0.26
N PHE A 32 6.42 4.21 1.13
CA PHE A 32 6.20 4.23 2.57
C PHE A 32 7.48 4.60 3.33
N ARG A 33 7.30 5.11 4.54
CA ARG A 33 8.38 5.40 5.49
C ARG A 33 7.93 5.03 6.89
N THR A 34 8.70 4.20 7.59
CA THR A 34 8.37 3.80 8.96
C THR A 34 9.64 3.42 9.74
N GLY A 35 9.64 3.68 11.06
CA GLY A 35 10.61 3.12 12.00
C GLY A 35 9.98 2.16 13.01
N GLU A 36 8.71 1.78 12.80
CA GLU A 36 7.94 0.98 13.76
C GLU A 36 8.27 -0.51 13.64
N THR A 37 8.82 -1.08 14.71
CA THR A 37 9.31 -2.47 14.73
C THR A 37 8.62 -3.34 15.77
N LYS A 38 7.62 -2.83 16.50
CA LYS A 38 7.04 -3.48 17.68
C LYS A 38 5.60 -3.96 17.48
N LYS A 39 5.02 -3.75 16.31
CA LYS A 39 3.66 -4.19 15.99
C LYS A 39 3.49 -4.56 14.53
N LEU A 40 2.52 -5.43 14.27
CA LEU A 40 2.04 -5.76 12.94
C LEU A 40 1.24 -4.56 12.39
N MET A 41 1.49 -4.22 11.13
CA MET A 41 0.85 -3.10 10.44
C MET A 41 0.40 -3.50 9.03
N ALA A 42 -0.54 -2.77 8.46
CA ALA A 42 -0.99 -2.95 7.09
C ALA A 42 -0.78 -1.68 6.26
N LEU A 43 -0.17 -1.81 5.08
CA LEU A 43 -0.04 -0.69 4.13
C LEU A 43 -1.27 -0.58 3.25
N PHE A 44 -1.73 -1.72 2.75
CA PHE A 44 -2.85 -1.88 1.84
C PHE A 44 -3.56 -3.17 2.18
N HIS A 45 -4.86 -3.12 2.44
CA HIS A 45 -5.60 -4.33 2.78
C HIS A 45 -7.10 -4.20 2.48
N VAL A 46 -7.66 -5.29 1.97
CA VAL A 46 -9.09 -5.56 1.95
C VAL A 46 -9.32 -7.03 2.20
N THR A 47 -10.29 -7.33 3.06
CA THR A 47 -10.94 -8.64 3.12
C THR A 47 -12.42 -8.44 2.85
N ASP A 48 -12.94 -9.03 1.78
CA ASP A 48 -14.33 -8.88 1.39
C ASP A 48 -15.28 -9.70 2.28
N SER A 49 -16.51 -9.24 2.45
CA SER A 49 -17.50 -9.91 3.31
C SER A 49 -18.26 -11.02 2.58
N MET A 50 -18.19 -11.05 1.25
CA MET A 50 -18.88 -12.01 0.40
C MET A 50 -18.04 -13.26 0.13
N HIS A 51 -18.73 -14.34 -0.23
CA HIS A 51 -18.15 -15.64 -0.61
C HIS A 51 -17.15 -16.18 0.43
N LYS A 52 -15.99 -16.70 0.01
CA LYS A 52 -14.90 -17.14 0.90
C LYS A 52 -13.92 -16.02 1.24
N HIS A 53 -14.40 -14.77 1.25
CA HIS A 53 -13.66 -13.58 1.66
C HIS A 53 -12.44 -13.33 0.77
N ALA A 54 -12.69 -12.88 -0.46
CA ALA A 54 -11.64 -12.42 -1.36
C ALA A 54 -10.77 -11.36 -0.66
N MET A 55 -9.47 -11.40 -0.87
CA MET A 55 -8.52 -10.62 -0.08
C MET A 55 -7.33 -10.18 -0.92
N LEU A 56 -6.85 -8.96 -0.68
CA LEU A 56 -5.54 -8.49 -1.12
C LEU A 56 -4.85 -7.81 0.07
N SER A 57 -3.60 -8.15 0.37
CA SER A 57 -2.91 -7.64 1.56
C SER A 57 -1.42 -7.41 1.36
N ILE A 58 -0.93 -6.31 1.92
CA ILE A 58 0.48 -6.01 2.20
C ILE A 58 0.61 -5.70 3.69
N LEU A 59 1.19 -6.63 4.45
CA LEU A 59 1.36 -6.51 5.90
C LEU A 59 2.85 -6.39 6.27
N LEU A 60 3.17 -5.49 7.18
CA LEU A 60 4.50 -5.27 7.75
C LEU A 60 4.59 -5.85 9.16
N ASN A 61 5.80 -6.22 9.56
CA ASN A 61 6.08 -6.97 10.78
C ASN A 61 5.14 -8.18 10.94
N SER A 62 4.97 -8.94 9.86
CA SER A 62 4.00 -10.02 9.77
C SER A 62 4.67 -11.35 9.49
N SER A 63 4.29 -12.37 10.24
CA SER A 63 4.57 -13.77 9.98
C SER A 63 3.62 -14.32 8.90
N PRO A 64 3.86 -15.53 8.37
CA PRO A 64 2.95 -16.19 7.44
C PRO A 64 1.53 -16.39 7.98
N ALA A 65 1.40 -16.57 9.30
CA ALA A 65 0.12 -16.71 9.99
C ALA A 65 -0.61 -15.36 10.20
N ALA A 66 -0.05 -14.25 9.69
CA ALA A 66 -0.48 -12.89 9.97
C ALA A 66 -0.42 -12.53 11.47
N GLU A 67 0.61 -13.03 12.15
CA GLU A 67 0.97 -12.66 13.52
C GLU A 67 2.19 -11.74 13.51
N PHE A 68 2.48 -11.07 14.61
CA PHE A 68 3.64 -10.18 14.67
C PHE A 68 4.95 -10.97 14.49
N GLN A 69 5.73 -10.58 13.47
CA GLN A 69 7.11 -11.02 13.28
C GLN A 69 7.93 -9.84 12.78
N LYS A 70 8.83 -9.34 13.64
CA LYS A 70 9.70 -8.20 13.32
C LYS A 70 10.41 -8.39 11.98
N GLY A 71 10.34 -7.37 11.12
CA GLY A 71 11.03 -7.37 9.83
C GLY A 71 10.35 -8.20 8.73
N GLY A 72 9.33 -9.00 9.05
CA GLY A 72 8.58 -9.77 8.05
C GLY A 72 7.63 -8.89 7.26
N VAL A 73 7.60 -9.06 5.94
CA VAL A 73 6.59 -8.48 5.05
C VAL A 73 5.80 -9.62 4.41
N LEU A 74 4.49 -9.61 4.58
CA LEU A 74 3.58 -10.64 4.10
C LEU A 74 2.70 -10.08 2.97
N PHE A 75 2.69 -10.80 1.86
CA PHE A 75 1.83 -10.56 0.70
C PHE A 75 0.79 -11.67 0.62
N ARG A 76 -0.48 -11.31 0.41
CA ARG A 76 -1.55 -12.30 0.24
C ARG A 76 -2.55 -11.88 -0.81
N LEU A 77 -3.00 -12.86 -1.56
CA LEU A 77 -4.15 -12.81 -2.46
C LEU A 77 -5.04 -14.01 -2.18
N ARG A 78 -6.33 -13.79 -1.97
CA ARG A 78 -7.33 -14.86 -1.89
C ARG A 78 -8.47 -14.58 -2.87
N ASP A 79 -8.89 -15.59 -3.60
CA ASP A 79 -10.04 -15.49 -4.49
C ASP A 79 -11.38 -15.74 -3.76
N THR A 80 -12.50 -15.66 -4.48
CA THR A 80 -13.83 -15.85 -3.92
C THR A 80 -14.16 -17.30 -3.53
N LYS A 81 -13.37 -18.28 -3.99
CA LYS A 81 -13.49 -19.70 -3.62
C LYS A 81 -12.58 -20.09 -2.47
N GLY A 82 -11.71 -19.19 -2.04
CA GLY A 82 -10.82 -19.34 -0.90
C GLY A 82 -9.42 -19.77 -1.28
N ALA A 83 -9.12 -19.89 -2.58
CA ALA A 83 -7.79 -20.25 -3.03
C ALA A 83 -6.80 -19.14 -2.62
N LEU A 84 -5.70 -19.52 -1.96
CA LEU A 84 -4.75 -18.58 -1.36
C LEU A 84 -3.39 -18.63 -2.07
N LEU A 85 -2.90 -17.45 -2.42
CA LEU A 85 -1.51 -17.23 -2.80
C LEU A 85 -0.87 -16.31 -1.75
N SER A 86 0.14 -16.81 -1.04
CA SER A 86 0.82 -16.06 0.02
C SER A 86 2.32 -16.30 0.05
N ALA A 87 3.06 -15.22 0.26
CA ALA A 87 4.50 -15.27 0.41
C ALA A 87 5.00 -14.21 1.39
N THR A 88 6.13 -14.48 2.02
CA THR A 88 6.82 -13.54 2.90
C THR A 88 8.23 -13.24 2.42
N VAL A 89 8.74 -12.12 2.89
CA VAL A 89 10.16 -11.77 2.83
C VAL A 89 10.57 -11.12 4.15
N VAL A 90 11.82 -11.31 4.55
CA VAL A 90 12.39 -10.65 5.73
C VAL A 90 13.19 -9.44 5.25
N CYS A 91 12.70 -8.24 5.54
CA CYS A 91 13.30 -6.97 5.12
C CYS A 91 13.41 -6.00 6.31
N PRO A 92 14.24 -6.28 7.33
CA PRO A 92 14.38 -5.39 8.48
C PRO A 92 14.88 -3.98 8.11
N GLN A 93 15.53 -3.83 6.96
CA GLN A 93 16.04 -2.55 6.47
C GLN A 93 14.95 -1.52 6.16
N VAL A 94 13.69 -1.92 5.92
CA VAL A 94 12.62 -0.95 5.59
C VAL A 94 12.04 -0.23 6.80
N PHE A 95 12.57 -0.51 7.99
CA PHE A 95 12.14 0.02 9.27
C PHE A 95 13.17 1.00 9.85
N ASP A 96 13.88 1.72 8.98
CA ASP A 96 14.95 2.68 9.29
C ASP A 96 14.47 4.13 9.32
N ASN A 97 13.16 4.35 9.12
CA ASN A 97 12.54 5.67 8.99
C ASN A 97 12.98 6.46 7.73
N GLU A 98 13.43 5.77 6.69
CA GLU A 98 13.64 6.33 5.34
C GLU A 98 12.51 5.96 4.37
N TRP A 99 12.49 6.64 3.22
CA TRP A 99 11.50 6.37 2.17
C TRP A 99 11.89 5.15 1.35
N HIS A 100 10.98 4.18 1.29
CA HIS A 100 11.09 3.01 0.44
C HIS A 100 9.97 2.95 -0.59
N HIS A 101 10.30 2.46 -1.78
CA HIS A 101 9.37 2.20 -2.87
C HIS A 101 9.05 0.72 -2.95
N LEU A 102 7.77 0.36 -2.81
CA LEU A 102 7.31 -1.03 -2.88
C LEU A 102 6.37 -1.19 -4.07
N VAL A 103 6.67 -2.16 -4.93
CA VAL A 103 5.76 -2.58 -5.99
C VAL A 103 5.43 -4.06 -5.82
N PHE A 104 4.19 -4.35 -5.48
CA PHE A 104 3.64 -5.69 -5.36
C PHE A 104 2.81 -6.01 -6.61
N ARG A 105 3.18 -7.04 -7.36
CA ARG A 105 2.47 -7.51 -8.56
C ARG A 105 2.00 -8.95 -8.40
N VAL A 106 0.79 -9.19 -8.83
CA VAL A 106 0.23 -10.52 -9.05
C VAL A 106 0.32 -10.82 -10.54
N HIS A 107 0.91 -11.95 -10.87
CA HIS A 107 0.93 -12.48 -12.23
C HIS A 107 0.33 -13.88 -12.24
N HIS A 108 -0.92 -13.98 -12.70
CA HIS A 108 -1.53 -15.26 -12.99
C HIS A 108 -0.88 -15.86 -14.24
N GLY A 109 -0.30 -17.04 -14.09
CA GLY A 109 0.49 -17.75 -15.09
C GLY A 109 1.06 -19.05 -14.49
N PRO A 110 1.87 -19.81 -15.26
CA PRO A 110 2.46 -21.05 -14.77
C PRO A 110 3.24 -20.81 -13.46
N GLY A 111 2.78 -21.44 -12.37
CA GLY A 111 3.42 -21.35 -11.05
C GLY A 111 2.89 -20.25 -10.10
N ASN A 112 1.83 -19.51 -10.47
CA ASN A 112 1.15 -18.51 -9.60
C ASN A 112 2.14 -17.62 -8.85
N LEU A 113 2.79 -16.72 -9.57
CA LEU A 113 3.92 -15.97 -9.03
C LEU A 113 3.50 -14.59 -8.53
N LEU A 114 3.97 -14.27 -7.34
CA LEU A 114 4.07 -12.90 -6.84
C LEU A 114 5.41 -12.32 -7.26
N ASN A 115 5.40 -11.11 -7.78
CA ASN A 115 6.60 -10.34 -8.09
C ASN A 115 6.59 -9.08 -7.21
N VAL A 116 7.60 -8.95 -6.36
CA VAL A 116 7.73 -7.82 -5.45
C VAL A 116 9.05 -7.13 -5.72
N ASN A 117 9.02 -5.83 -5.96
CA ASN A 117 10.20 -4.99 -5.99
C ASN A 117 10.21 -4.06 -4.78
N LEU A 118 11.39 -3.88 -4.19
CA LEU A 118 11.67 -2.90 -3.15
C LEU A 118 12.84 -2.05 -3.62
N ASP A 119 12.65 -0.72 -3.66
CA ASP A 119 13.66 0.26 -4.10
C ASP A 119 14.25 -0.09 -5.47
N GLY A 120 13.40 -0.58 -6.38
CA GLY A 120 13.76 -1.04 -7.72
C GLY A 120 14.30 -2.47 -7.81
N ALA A 121 14.78 -3.07 -6.71
CA ALA A 121 15.31 -4.42 -6.69
C ALA A 121 14.20 -5.47 -6.49
N GLN A 122 14.22 -6.56 -7.28
CA GLN A 122 13.28 -7.66 -7.10
C GLN A 122 13.64 -8.48 -5.84
N LEU A 123 12.64 -8.76 -5.00
CA LEU A 123 12.80 -9.55 -3.78
C LEU A 123 12.66 -11.05 -4.06
N SER A 124 13.42 -11.84 -3.31
CA SER A 124 13.25 -13.30 -3.24
C SER A 124 12.20 -13.64 -2.18
N LEU A 125 11.10 -14.24 -2.61
CA LEU A 125 9.94 -14.53 -1.75
C LEU A 125 9.94 -15.99 -1.27
N LEU A 126 9.55 -16.19 -0.02
CA LEU A 126 9.25 -17.51 0.55
C LEU A 126 7.73 -17.74 0.51
N TYR A 127 7.29 -18.69 -0.31
CA TYR A 127 5.87 -19.03 -0.45
C TYR A 127 5.39 -19.95 0.69
N HIS A 128 4.18 -19.71 1.17
CA HIS A 128 3.53 -20.51 2.23
C HIS A 128 2.24 -21.18 1.75
N SER A 129 1.51 -20.51 0.86
CA SER A 129 0.51 -21.15 0.01
C SER A 129 0.70 -20.67 -1.42
N GLN A 130 0.62 -21.61 -2.36
CA GLN A 130 0.83 -21.38 -3.78
C GLN A 130 -0.28 -22.06 -4.59
N GLU A 131 -1.51 -21.91 -4.11
CA GLU A 131 -2.70 -22.35 -4.84
C GLU A 131 -2.91 -21.47 -6.09
N SER A 132 -3.95 -21.77 -6.87
CA SER A 132 -4.34 -21.02 -8.08
C SER A 132 -5.60 -20.17 -7.85
N PRO A 133 -5.49 -18.97 -7.25
CA PRO A 133 -6.58 -17.99 -7.26
C PRO A 133 -7.05 -17.68 -8.70
N GLU A 134 -8.29 -18.04 -9.03
CA GLU A 134 -8.85 -17.93 -10.39
C GLU A 134 -10.24 -17.28 -10.40
N HIS A 135 -10.94 -17.26 -9.27
CA HIS A 135 -12.33 -16.81 -9.18
C HIS A 135 -12.44 -15.43 -8.53
N PHE A 136 -12.44 -14.39 -9.35
CA PHE A 136 -12.44 -13.01 -8.90
C PHE A 136 -13.78 -12.29 -9.13
N ALA A 137 -14.12 -11.38 -8.23
CA ALA A 137 -15.34 -10.58 -8.27
C ALA A 137 -15.05 -9.17 -7.73
N PRO A 138 -15.86 -8.15 -8.09
CA PRO A 138 -15.73 -6.83 -7.49
C PRO A 138 -15.80 -6.91 -5.97
N PHE A 139 -15.01 -6.10 -5.28
CA PHE A 139 -15.12 -6.01 -3.85
C PHE A 139 -16.45 -5.36 -3.46
N THR A 140 -17.13 -5.90 -2.46
CA THR A 140 -18.26 -5.21 -1.83
C THR A 140 -17.80 -4.34 -0.66
N GLN A 141 -16.67 -4.70 -0.06
CA GLN A 141 -16.04 -3.95 1.01
C GLN A 141 -14.96 -3.03 0.49
N TRP A 142 -14.71 -1.97 1.26
CA TRP A 142 -13.76 -0.94 0.89
C TRP A 142 -12.31 -1.38 1.12
N VAL A 143 -11.41 -0.85 0.30
CA VAL A 143 -9.97 -1.02 0.45
C VAL A 143 -9.43 -0.03 1.47
N CYS A 144 -8.59 -0.51 2.38
CA CYS A 144 -7.99 0.29 3.43
C CYS A 144 -6.53 0.59 3.12
N LEU A 145 -6.14 1.87 3.20
CA LEU A 145 -4.74 2.29 3.23
C LEU A 145 -4.33 2.58 4.68
N GLY A 146 -3.16 2.10 5.07
CA GLY A 146 -2.60 2.32 6.40
C GLY A 146 -3.30 1.61 7.55
N ALA A 147 -4.18 0.63 7.27
CA ALA A 147 -4.70 -0.34 8.23
C ALA A 147 -5.32 -1.54 7.48
N ALA A 148 -5.90 -2.47 8.21
CA ALA A 148 -6.57 -3.66 7.69
C ALA A 148 -8.08 -3.59 7.89
N ASN A 149 -8.84 -3.45 6.80
CA ASN A 149 -10.29 -3.63 6.79
C ASN A 149 -10.69 -5.11 6.72
N GLU A 150 -11.32 -5.58 7.78
CA GLU A 150 -11.85 -6.94 7.91
C GLU A 150 -13.35 -6.96 7.63
N ARG A 151 -13.71 -7.22 6.37
CA ARG A 151 -15.11 -7.45 5.95
C ARG A 151 -16.04 -6.25 6.20
N GLY A 152 -15.48 -5.04 6.28
CA GLY A 152 -16.22 -3.81 6.60
C GLY A 152 -16.64 -3.68 8.06
N LYS A 153 -16.24 -4.61 8.93
CA LYS A 153 -16.71 -4.68 10.32
C LYS A 153 -15.70 -4.12 11.32
N GLU A 154 -14.42 -4.33 11.05
CA GLU A 154 -13.34 -3.97 11.96
C GLU A 154 -12.16 -3.42 11.16
N VAL A 155 -11.49 -2.42 11.73
CA VAL A 155 -10.21 -1.90 11.23
C VAL A 155 -9.15 -2.16 12.28
N ARG A 156 -8.08 -2.84 11.89
CA ARG A 156 -6.98 -3.25 12.77
C ARG A 156 -5.62 -3.08 12.10
N HIS A 157 -4.54 -3.38 12.80
CA HIS A 157 -3.18 -3.33 12.25
C HIS A 157 -2.79 -1.96 11.67
N PHE A 158 -3.08 -0.91 12.41
CA PHE A 158 -2.84 0.47 12.00
C PHE A 158 -1.35 0.75 11.75
N PHE A 159 -1.06 1.28 10.58
CA PHE A 159 0.27 1.70 10.16
C PHE A 159 0.74 2.93 10.92
N SER A 160 2.01 2.91 11.31
CA SER A 160 2.71 4.02 11.95
C SER A 160 3.81 4.49 11.01
N GLY A 161 3.64 5.65 10.38
CA GLY A 161 4.57 6.11 9.36
C GLY A 161 3.94 7.03 8.33
N PHE A 162 4.55 7.12 7.16
CA PHE A 162 4.08 7.97 6.06
C PHE A 162 3.81 7.15 4.81
N LEU A 163 2.77 7.51 4.06
CA LEU A 163 2.52 7.02 2.71
C LEU A 163 2.56 8.19 1.71
N ARG A 164 2.93 7.89 0.46
CA ARG A 164 2.71 8.77 -0.71
C ARG A 164 2.60 7.93 -1.97
N GLU A 165 2.04 8.52 -3.02
CA GLU A 165 2.02 7.94 -4.37
C GLU A 165 1.48 6.50 -4.41
N VAL A 166 0.31 6.27 -3.82
CA VAL A 166 -0.32 4.95 -3.84
C VAL A 166 -1.07 4.77 -5.16
N ARG A 167 -0.68 3.78 -5.95
CA ARG A 167 -1.25 3.45 -7.25
C ARG A 167 -1.70 2.01 -7.29
N VAL A 168 -2.85 1.79 -7.90
CA VAL A 168 -3.41 0.48 -8.15
C VAL A 168 -3.58 0.32 -9.65
N MET A 169 -3.04 -0.77 -10.20
CA MET A 169 -3.14 -1.06 -11.63
C MET A 169 -3.67 -2.47 -11.84
N HIS A 170 -4.30 -2.70 -12.98
CA HIS A 170 -4.67 -4.03 -13.44
C HIS A 170 -4.30 -4.26 -14.90
N SER A 171 -4.30 -5.53 -15.30
CA SER A 171 -3.92 -5.97 -16.66
C SER A 171 -2.54 -5.44 -17.08
N GLY A 172 -1.67 -5.16 -16.10
CA GLY A 172 -0.32 -4.62 -16.25
C GLY A 172 -0.20 -3.17 -16.75
N ARG A 173 -1.30 -2.49 -17.11
CA ARG A 173 -1.24 -1.16 -17.76
C ARG A 173 -2.40 -0.23 -17.43
N VAL A 174 -3.53 -0.75 -16.95
CA VAL A 174 -4.71 0.07 -16.67
C VAL A 174 -4.61 0.60 -15.25
N LEU A 175 -4.54 1.93 -15.12
CA LEU A 175 -4.55 2.60 -13.83
C LEU A 175 -5.97 2.55 -13.26
N ALA A 176 -6.15 1.77 -12.20
CA ALA A 176 -7.44 1.65 -11.50
C ALA A 176 -7.66 2.86 -10.58
N ALA A 177 -6.65 3.23 -9.79
CA ALA A 177 -6.71 4.36 -8.88
C ALA A 177 -5.31 4.91 -8.59
N HIS A 178 -5.22 6.20 -8.27
CA HIS A 178 -3.97 6.86 -7.85
C HIS A 178 -4.25 7.93 -6.80
N TRP A 179 -3.68 7.75 -5.60
CA TRP A 179 -3.68 8.76 -4.55
C TRP A 179 -2.26 9.29 -4.35
N PRO A 180 -1.96 10.53 -4.78
CA PRO A 180 -0.66 11.15 -4.52
C PRO A 180 -0.39 11.35 -3.02
N LEU A 181 -1.45 11.57 -2.24
CA LEU A 181 -1.40 11.90 -0.81
C LEU A 181 -0.60 13.19 -0.59
N MET A 182 -1.10 14.30 -1.16
CA MET A 182 -0.48 15.64 -1.10
C MET A 182 -1.49 16.78 -0.92
N GLU A 183 -2.71 16.47 -0.47
CA GLU A 183 -3.85 17.42 -0.41
C GLU A 183 -3.66 18.54 0.63
N GLY A 184 -2.74 18.37 1.58
CA GLY A 184 -2.37 19.41 2.53
C GLY A 184 -3.27 19.47 3.77
N MET A 185 -2.82 20.24 4.78
CA MET A 185 -3.44 20.24 6.12
C MET A 185 -4.94 20.53 6.08
N GLY A 186 -5.71 19.73 6.82
CA GLY A 186 -7.17 19.87 6.92
C GLY A 186 -7.96 19.23 5.79
N ALA A 187 -7.32 18.62 4.79
CA ALA A 187 -8.04 17.90 3.74
C ALA A 187 -8.87 16.75 4.32
N LYS A 188 -10.15 16.70 3.94
CA LYS A 188 -11.13 15.68 4.36
C LYS A 188 -11.37 14.61 3.31
N VAL A 189 -10.77 14.77 2.13
CA VAL A 189 -10.91 13.87 0.98
C VAL A 189 -9.54 13.79 0.32
N LEU A 190 -9.17 12.59 -0.11
CA LEU A 190 -8.01 12.32 -0.94
C LEU A 190 -8.49 12.16 -2.38
N MET A 191 -7.91 12.93 -3.28
CA MET A 191 -8.35 12.94 -4.66
C MET A 191 -7.71 11.77 -5.41
N ASP A 192 -8.54 11.00 -6.11
CA ASP A 192 -8.08 10.01 -7.06
C ASP A 192 -7.64 10.71 -8.36
N ALA A 193 -6.33 10.80 -8.56
CA ALA A 193 -5.71 11.42 -9.72
C ALA A 193 -5.82 10.56 -11.00
N SER A 194 -6.35 9.33 -10.92
CA SER A 194 -6.57 8.49 -12.11
C SER A 194 -7.76 8.94 -12.96
N GLY A 195 -8.68 9.72 -12.40
CA GLY A 195 -9.94 10.11 -13.06
C GLY A 195 -11.08 9.11 -12.90
N ASN A 196 -10.90 8.01 -12.15
CA ASN A 196 -11.94 6.98 -11.94
C ASN A 196 -12.83 7.23 -10.71
N ALA A 197 -12.67 8.40 -10.08
CA ALA A 197 -13.49 8.85 -8.95
C ALA A 197 -13.43 7.94 -7.70
N HIS A 198 -12.32 7.24 -7.48
CA HIS A 198 -12.08 6.45 -6.27
C HIS A 198 -11.49 7.30 -5.14
N ASN A 199 -12.13 8.43 -4.82
CA ASN A 199 -11.63 9.34 -3.80
C ASN A 199 -11.55 8.67 -2.42
N GLY A 200 -10.50 8.97 -1.66
CA GLY A 200 -10.29 8.44 -0.32
C GLY A 200 -10.89 9.32 0.76
N VAL A 201 -11.37 8.71 1.84
CA VAL A 201 -11.81 9.39 3.07
C VAL A 201 -10.84 9.04 4.19
N PRO A 202 -10.03 9.99 4.69
CA PRO A 202 -9.20 9.78 5.86
C PRO A 202 -10.09 9.66 7.11
N HIS A 203 -9.78 8.69 7.95
CA HIS A 203 -10.39 8.49 9.25
C HIS A 203 -9.36 8.70 10.35
N GLU A 204 -9.76 9.46 11.37
CA GLU A 204 -8.95 9.75 12.55
C GLU A 204 -9.77 9.34 13.78
N GLY A 205 -9.13 8.71 14.78
CA GLY A 205 -9.74 8.64 16.11
C GLY A 205 -9.34 9.86 16.95
N GLN A 206 -9.99 10.03 18.10
CA GLN A 206 -9.93 11.25 18.93
C GLN A 206 -8.54 11.62 19.51
N SER A 207 -7.47 10.93 19.15
CA SER A 207 -6.12 11.12 19.70
C SER A 207 -5.09 11.13 18.58
N ARG A 208 -4.64 12.35 18.23
CA ARG A 208 -3.60 12.74 17.25
C ARG A 208 -3.95 12.53 15.77
N THR A 209 -3.91 13.66 15.07
CA THR A 209 -4.32 13.90 13.69
C THR A 209 -3.50 13.09 12.68
N THR A 210 -4.15 12.68 11.60
CA THR A 210 -3.50 12.37 10.32
C THR A 210 -3.03 13.71 9.76
N THR A 211 -1.93 14.21 10.30
CA THR A 211 -1.47 15.55 9.95
C THR A 211 -0.70 15.46 8.64
N TRP A 212 -1.17 16.21 7.65
CA TRP A 212 -0.37 16.54 6.49
C TRP A 212 0.88 17.28 6.96
N MET A 213 2.03 16.62 6.88
CA MET A 213 3.30 17.27 7.17
C MET A 213 3.93 17.68 5.85
N HIS A 214 4.16 18.99 5.68
CA HIS A 214 5.06 19.46 4.64
C HIS A 214 6.45 18.91 4.94
N VAL A 215 6.92 17.98 4.11
CA VAL A 215 8.35 17.74 3.98
C VAL A 215 8.84 18.91 3.12
N TYR A 216 9.49 19.90 3.74
CA TYR A 216 10.29 20.86 2.98
C TYR A 216 11.34 20.03 2.23
N LEU A 217 11.20 19.93 0.92
CA LEU A 217 12.36 19.63 0.07
C LEU A 217 13.32 20.81 0.29
N PRO A 218 14.59 20.60 0.69
CA PRO A 218 15.56 21.66 0.57
C PRO A 218 15.66 21.96 -0.94
N MET A 219 15.18 23.13 -1.36
CA MET A 219 15.67 23.72 -2.60
C MET A 219 17.17 23.85 -2.41
N ILE A 220 17.94 23.11 -3.20
CA ILE A 220 19.34 23.45 -3.45
C ILE A 220 19.29 24.77 -4.24
N LEU A 221 19.22 25.88 -3.52
CA LEU A 221 19.65 27.18 -4.01
C LEU A 221 21.15 27.20 -3.80
N ASP A 222 21.89 26.70 -4.79
CA ASP A 222 23.30 27.00 -4.98
C ASP A 222 23.68 26.65 -6.42
N ALA A 223 23.51 27.63 -7.30
CA ALA A 223 24.30 27.76 -8.50
C ALA A 223 24.62 29.26 -8.62
N GLU A 224 25.65 29.67 -7.90
CA GLU A 224 26.38 30.90 -8.21
C GLU A 224 26.81 30.82 -9.68
N TYR A 225 26.29 31.74 -10.50
CA TYR A 225 26.82 31.98 -11.83
C TYR A 225 28.22 32.59 -11.69
N PRO A 226 29.27 32.04 -12.30
CA PRO A 226 30.54 32.75 -12.38
C PRO A 226 30.37 33.97 -13.28
N GLU A 227 30.76 35.14 -12.75
CA GLU A 227 30.86 36.39 -13.50
C GLU A 227 31.75 36.19 -14.74
N ALA A 228 31.25 36.65 -15.89
CA ALA A 228 32.03 36.69 -17.11
C ALA A 228 33.11 37.76 -16.97
N GLU A 229 34.38 37.35 -17.03
CA GLU A 229 35.50 38.25 -17.28
C GLU A 229 35.32 38.89 -18.66
N ASP A 230 34.99 40.18 -18.68
CA ASP A 230 35.08 41.00 -19.89
C ASP A 230 36.56 41.18 -20.26
N LYS A 231 36.95 40.58 -21.38
CA LYS A 231 38.17 40.95 -22.12
C LYS A 231 37.81 42.00 -23.16
N GLN A 232 38.22 43.25 -22.93
CA GLN A 232 38.84 44.13 -23.94
C GLN A 232 39.49 45.35 -23.30
#